data_AF-A0A1E7EU81-F1
#
_entry.id   AF-A0A1E7EU81-F1
#
_cell.length_a   1.000
_cell.length_b   1.000
_cell.length_c   1.000
_cell.angle_alpha   90.00
_cell.angle_beta   90.00
_cell.angle_gamma   90.00
#
_symmetry.space_group_name_H-M   'P 1'
#
loop_
_entity.id
_entity.type
_entity.pdbx_description
1 polymer ?
#
loop_
_entity_poly.entity_id
_entity_poly.type
_entity_poly.pdbx_seq_one_letter_code
_entity_poly.pdbx_strand_id
1 'polypeptide(L)'
;MFQFLLLIITIVALMINADAAAQEEGTIFDKFDGTINDTSSWFDPSRWTNILKVPTSIDTVWIDESNTYVAIDSDSEVAAAEVYELIIGRSGSSNSMENVQVDLLEDATLNVVTNMIIGQYLESDAIVYASHNSQINIGDTLTIGGGVGGSGVIILSGNAQIIANDITICENNGCKLIMDDDSKLTLNGNGNDNNNMKDKLNKMIQQGLIVFSSSSSFMLEQQDNKKEFQVTYDASNSGKTTVKIIDVDVLFNDVGKEEECKDLKLKYQGKKKKNCKWIAKKNKCNKDFNGNSIANYWCQSSCSTCTATRDDNEPPTGSNSNEDENNCKDLKLKYKGKNNWCKWASKKNKCKKKHKGKSIGNHWCKESCQQCPPISNNNTVTTI
;
A
#
# COMPACT_ATOMS: atom_id res chain seq x y z
N MET A 1 29.30 -29.94 -23.82
CA MET A 1 28.04 -30.73 -23.91
C MET A 1 27.53 -31.15 -22.53
N PHE A 2 28.37 -31.73 -21.67
CA PHE A 2 28.00 -32.15 -20.31
C PHE A 2 27.49 -31.01 -19.39
N GLN A 3 28.07 -29.82 -19.53
CA GLN A 3 27.72 -28.66 -18.69
C GLN A 3 26.36 -28.04 -19.01
N PHE A 4 25.88 -28.20 -20.26
CA PHE A 4 24.53 -27.77 -20.67
C PHE A 4 23.45 -28.73 -20.17
N LEU A 5 23.76 -30.04 -20.06
CA LEU A 5 22.82 -31.04 -19.57
C LEU A 5 22.52 -30.86 -18.07
N LEU A 6 23.54 -30.54 -17.28
CA LEU A 6 23.40 -30.28 -15.84
C LEU A 6 22.53 -29.04 -15.56
N LEU A 7 22.63 -28.00 -16.39
CA LEU A 7 21.83 -26.77 -16.26
C LEU A 7 20.34 -27.02 -16.56
N ILE A 8 20.05 -27.86 -17.56
CA ILE A 8 18.67 -28.19 -17.93
C ILE A 8 18.02 -29.06 -16.83
N ILE A 9 18.77 -29.99 -16.24
CA ILE A 9 18.25 -30.84 -15.14
C ILE A 9 17.92 -30.00 -13.90
N THR A 10 18.74 -29.00 -13.55
CA THR A 10 18.42 -28.11 -12.41
C THR A 10 17.22 -27.21 -12.69
N ILE A 11 17.06 -26.70 -13.90
CA ILE A 11 15.89 -25.87 -14.27
C ILE A 11 14.61 -26.71 -14.23
N VAL A 12 14.65 -27.95 -14.75
CA VAL A 12 13.50 -28.87 -14.71
C VAL A 12 13.16 -29.29 -13.27
N ALA A 13 14.16 -29.56 -12.42
CA ALA A 13 13.93 -29.87 -11.00
C ALA A 13 13.34 -28.67 -10.22
N LEU A 14 13.75 -27.44 -10.55
CA LEU A 14 13.18 -26.21 -9.97
C LEU A 14 11.71 -26.01 -10.40
N MET A 15 11.38 -26.31 -11.66
CA MET A 15 10.00 -26.19 -12.15
C MET A 15 9.07 -27.26 -11.54
N ILE A 16 9.53 -28.50 -11.37
CA ILE A 16 8.74 -29.58 -10.75
C ILE A 16 8.45 -29.28 -9.26
N ASN A 17 9.39 -28.65 -8.55
CA ASN A 17 9.18 -28.28 -7.15
C ASN A 17 8.23 -27.07 -6.97
N ALA A 18 8.11 -26.19 -7.96
CA ALA A 18 7.18 -25.07 -7.91
C ALA A 18 5.71 -25.53 -8.04
N ASP A 19 5.44 -26.52 -8.90
CA ASP A 19 4.09 -27.11 -9.05
C ASP A 19 3.64 -27.90 -7.80
N ALA A 20 4.59 -28.54 -7.09
CA ALA A 20 4.29 -29.25 -5.85
C ALA A 20 3.89 -28.31 -4.71
N ALA A 21 4.52 -27.13 -4.61
CA ALA A 21 4.17 -26.11 -3.62
C ALA A 21 2.78 -25.51 -3.90
N ALA A 22 2.39 -25.35 -5.17
CA ALA A 22 1.05 -24.89 -5.55
C ALA A 22 -0.04 -25.94 -5.30
N GLN A 23 0.26 -27.25 -5.38
CA GLN A 23 -0.69 -28.32 -5.04
C GLN A 23 -0.96 -28.43 -3.52
N GLU A 24 0.01 -28.11 -2.67
CA GLU A 24 -0.18 -28.10 -1.20
C GLU A 24 -1.00 -26.90 -0.72
N GLU A 25 -1.04 -25.80 -1.46
CA GLU A 25 -1.85 -24.63 -1.12
C GLU A 25 -3.36 -24.89 -1.26
N GLY A 26 -3.76 -25.80 -2.16
CA GLY A 26 -5.16 -26.22 -2.32
C GLY A 26 -5.69 -27.08 -1.16
N THR A 27 -4.84 -27.87 -0.50
CA THR A 27 -5.28 -28.81 0.55
C THR A 27 -5.50 -28.16 1.91
N ILE A 28 -4.86 -27.00 2.19
CA ILE A 28 -5.13 -26.22 3.41
C ILE A 28 -6.50 -25.52 3.30
N PHE A 29 -6.84 -25.02 2.10
CA PHE A 29 -8.16 -24.43 1.84
C PHE A 29 -9.29 -25.48 1.93
N ASP A 30 -9.05 -26.72 1.49
CA ASP A 30 -10.02 -27.82 1.58
C ASP A 30 -10.35 -28.27 3.01
N LYS A 31 -9.52 -27.92 4.01
CA LYS A 31 -9.80 -28.21 5.44
C LYS A 31 -10.70 -27.17 6.11
N PHE A 32 -10.86 -25.99 5.51
CA PHE A 32 -11.85 -25.02 5.94
C PHE A 32 -13.23 -25.47 5.42
N ASP A 33 -13.99 -26.17 6.26
CA ASP A 33 -15.29 -26.72 5.85
C ASP A 33 -16.40 -25.65 5.73
N GLY A 34 -16.10 -24.40 6.08
CA GLY A 34 -17.03 -23.26 6.02
C GLY A 34 -18.22 -23.38 6.96
N THR A 35 -18.25 -24.40 7.83
CA THR A 35 -19.34 -24.63 8.76
C THR A 35 -19.06 -23.91 10.06
N ILE A 36 -19.58 -22.70 10.15
CA ILE A 36 -19.84 -22.03 11.42
C ILE A 36 -20.92 -22.87 12.11
N ASN A 37 -20.50 -23.84 12.92
CA ASN A 37 -21.46 -24.56 13.74
C ASN A 37 -21.80 -23.64 14.91
N ASP A 38 -23.03 -23.12 14.94
CA ASP A 38 -23.59 -22.23 15.98
C ASP A 38 -23.42 -22.77 17.42
N THR A 39 -23.09 -24.05 17.57
CA THR A 39 -22.73 -24.61 18.86
C THR A 39 -21.41 -24.08 19.41
N SER A 40 -20.55 -23.44 18.59
CA SER A 40 -19.15 -23.10 18.90
C SER A 40 -18.84 -21.63 19.15
N SER A 41 -19.79 -20.90 19.70
CA SER A 41 -19.61 -19.51 20.08
C SER A 41 -18.53 -19.31 21.15
N TRP A 42 -17.65 -18.32 20.92
CA TRP A 42 -16.73 -17.75 21.91
C TRP A 42 -17.47 -17.27 23.16
N PHE A 43 -18.70 -16.76 22.97
CA PHE A 43 -19.52 -16.20 24.03
C PHE A 43 -20.33 -17.25 24.78
N ASP A 44 -20.19 -18.54 24.47
CA ASP A 44 -20.74 -19.61 25.29
C ASP A 44 -19.87 -19.84 26.54
N PRO A 45 -20.32 -19.43 27.74
CA PRO A 45 -19.56 -19.62 28.97
C PRO A 45 -19.23 -21.09 29.26
N SER A 46 -20.07 -22.04 28.80
CA SER A 46 -19.92 -23.46 29.11
C SER A 46 -18.70 -24.11 28.46
N ARG A 47 -18.10 -23.44 27.48
CA ARG A 47 -16.91 -23.89 26.75
C ARG A 47 -15.60 -23.53 27.46
N TRP A 48 -15.64 -22.68 28.47
CA TRP A 48 -14.44 -22.20 29.15
C TRP A 48 -14.21 -22.96 30.45
N THR A 49 -13.01 -23.54 30.58
CA THR A 49 -12.62 -24.40 31.71
C THR A 49 -12.54 -23.65 33.04
N ASN A 50 -12.35 -22.33 33.01
CA ASN A 50 -12.28 -21.49 34.20
C ASN A 50 -13.65 -20.86 34.48
N ILE A 51 -14.37 -21.38 35.47
CA ILE A 51 -15.55 -20.77 36.10
C ILE A 51 -16.80 -20.62 35.18
N LEU A 52 -16.86 -21.27 34.02
CA LEU A 52 -17.98 -21.12 33.08
C LEU A 52 -18.24 -19.63 32.77
N LYS A 53 -17.17 -18.89 32.42
CA LYS A 53 -17.24 -17.45 32.13
C LYS A 53 -16.49 -17.19 30.83
N VAL A 54 -17.07 -16.33 29.99
CA VAL A 54 -16.42 -15.82 28.79
C VAL A 54 -15.14 -15.04 29.19
N PRO A 55 -14.01 -15.28 28.52
CA PRO A 55 -12.76 -14.55 28.74
C PRO A 55 -12.91 -13.05 28.56
N THR A 56 -12.05 -12.31 29.26
CA THR A 56 -12.01 -10.85 29.28
C THR A 56 -10.57 -10.35 29.07
N SER A 57 -10.40 -9.03 28.92
CA SER A 57 -9.11 -8.37 28.64
C SER A 57 -8.01 -8.55 29.71
N ILE A 58 -8.28 -9.25 30.81
CA ILE A 58 -7.29 -9.63 31.82
C ILE A 58 -6.87 -11.10 31.76
N ASP A 59 -7.53 -11.89 30.91
CA ASP A 59 -7.36 -13.34 30.82
C ASP A 59 -6.40 -13.70 29.68
N THR A 60 -5.46 -14.60 29.96
CA THR A 60 -4.70 -15.30 28.92
C THR A 60 -5.50 -16.51 28.47
N VAL A 61 -5.79 -16.59 27.18
CA VAL A 61 -6.59 -17.67 26.58
C VAL A 61 -5.69 -18.60 25.77
N TRP A 62 -5.84 -19.90 26.04
CA TRP A 62 -5.20 -20.96 25.26
C TRP A 62 -6.28 -21.80 24.59
N ILE A 63 -6.13 -21.99 23.29
CA ILE A 63 -6.96 -22.89 22.48
C ILE A 63 -5.98 -23.90 21.90
N ASP A 64 -5.78 -25.04 22.58
CA ASP A 64 -4.72 -26.00 22.27
C ASP A 64 -5.16 -27.46 22.22
N GLU A 65 -6.46 -27.72 22.36
CA GLU A 65 -7.04 -29.05 22.19
C GLU A 65 -7.33 -29.34 20.71
N SER A 66 -6.94 -30.52 20.25
CA SER A 66 -7.10 -30.97 18.87
C SER A 66 -8.56 -30.97 18.42
N ASN A 67 -8.82 -30.63 17.14
CA ASN A 67 -10.17 -30.50 16.57
C ASN A 67 -11.05 -29.48 17.32
N THR A 68 -10.43 -28.50 17.99
CA THR A 68 -11.18 -27.41 18.63
C THR A 68 -11.51 -26.34 17.60
N TYR A 69 -12.79 -26.00 17.55
CA TYR A 69 -13.34 -24.92 16.74
C TYR A 69 -14.01 -23.89 17.64
N VAL A 70 -13.65 -22.62 17.46
CA VAL A 70 -14.25 -21.48 18.16
C VAL A 70 -14.63 -20.40 17.15
N ALA A 71 -15.88 -19.95 17.19
CA ALA A 71 -16.39 -18.85 16.37
C ALA A 71 -16.66 -17.62 17.24
N ILE A 72 -16.16 -16.46 16.82
CA ILE A 72 -16.48 -15.16 17.39
C ILE A 72 -17.60 -14.57 16.54
N ASP A 73 -18.83 -14.66 17.04
CA ASP A 73 -20.03 -14.10 16.41
C ASP A 73 -20.27 -12.63 16.80
N SER A 74 -20.95 -11.88 15.93
CA SER A 74 -21.32 -10.49 16.17
C SER A 74 -22.70 -10.33 16.83
N ASP A 75 -23.41 -11.44 17.05
CA ASP A 75 -24.79 -11.47 17.53
C ASP A 75 -24.92 -11.32 19.06
N SER A 76 -23.81 -11.32 19.80
CA SER A 76 -23.84 -11.12 21.24
C SER A 76 -23.99 -9.63 21.62
N GLU A 77 -24.64 -9.32 22.75
CA GLU A 77 -24.68 -7.96 23.32
C GLU A 77 -23.28 -7.37 23.60
N VAL A 78 -22.23 -8.21 23.50
CA VAL A 78 -20.83 -7.84 23.67
C VAL A 78 -20.24 -7.47 22.31
N ALA A 79 -19.89 -6.20 22.16
CA ALA A 79 -19.41 -5.63 20.89
C ALA A 79 -18.07 -6.19 20.37
N ALA A 80 -17.30 -6.90 21.20
CA ALA A 80 -16.01 -7.49 20.83
C ALA A 80 -15.61 -8.60 21.80
N ALA A 81 -14.95 -9.65 21.29
CA ALA A 81 -14.20 -10.59 22.12
C ALA A 81 -12.91 -9.89 22.60
N GLU A 82 -12.62 -9.94 23.90
CA GLU A 82 -11.43 -9.27 24.46
C GLU A 82 -10.65 -10.21 25.36
N VAL A 83 -9.33 -10.27 25.17
CA VAL A 83 -8.39 -11.10 25.95
C VAL A 83 -7.08 -10.37 26.19
N TYR A 84 -6.38 -10.72 27.26
CA TYR A 84 -5.07 -10.16 27.56
C TYR A 84 -4.00 -10.68 26.56
N GLU A 85 -3.97 -11.99 26.38
CA GLU A 85 -3.06 -12.71 25.49
C GLU A 85 -3.81 -13.91 24.90
N LEU A 86 -3.55 -14.22 23.62
CA LEU A 86 -4.20 -15.31 22.91
C LEU A 86 -3.19 -16.25 22.28
N ILE A 87 -3.28 -17.53 22.61
CA ILE A 87 -2.44 -18.60 22.05
C ILE A 87 -3.33 -19.66 21.43
N ILE A 88 -3.17 -19.89 20.12
CA ILE A 88 -3.96 -20.83 19.32
C ILE A 88 -3.01 -21.90 18.79
N GLY A 89 -3.33 -23.18 19.01
CA GLY A 89 -2.45 -24.31 18.67
C GLY A 89 -1.13 -24.23 19.42
N ARG A 90 -1.17 -24.37 20.74
CA ARG A 90 0.06 -24.34 21.54
C ARG A 90 0.87 -25.62 21.38
N SER A 91 0.27 -26.80 21.42
CA SER A 91 0.99 -28.07 21.66
C SER A 91 0.99 -29.02 20.46
N GLY A 92 1.87 -30.02 20.46
CA GLY A 92 1.84 -31.10 19.44
C GLY A 92 0.66 -32.07 19.60
N SER A 93 -0.22 -31.89 20.60
CA SER A 93 -1.47 -32.65 20.63
C SER A 93 -2.42 -32.20 19.51
N SER A 94 -2.44 -30.90 19.19
CA SER A 94 -2.91 -30.37 17.90
C SER A 94 -1.89 -30.67 16.79
N ASN A 95 -1.67 -31.95 16.50
CA ASN A 95 -0.77 -32.40 15.45
C ASN A 95 -1.37 -32.14 14.04
N SER A 96 -0.57 -32.28 12.98
CA SER A 96 -0.93 -32.00 11.59
C SER A 96 -2.15 -32.74 11.01
N MET A 97 -2.75 -33.68 11.77
CA MET A 97 -4.00 -34.34 11.41
C MET A 97 -5.25 -33.70 12.04
N GLU A 98 -5.09 -32.90 13.09
CA GLU A 98 -6.18 -32.31 13.89
C GLU A 98 -5.84 -30.85 14.24
N ASN A 99 -6.44 -29.91 13.52
CA ASN A 99 -6.13 -28.49 13.66
C ASN A 99 -6.91 -27.84 14.80
N VAL A 100 -6.41 -26.70 15.28
CA VAL A 100 -7.19 -25.74 16.06
C VAL A 100 -7.62 -24.61 15.14
N GLN A 101 -8.90 -24.26 15.16
CA GLN A 101 -9.43 -23.20 14.32
C GLN A 101 -10.20 -22.15 15.13
N VAL A 102 -9.91 -20.88 14.84
CA VAL A 102 -10.66 -19.74 15.35
C VAL A 102 -11.19 -18.92 14.18
N ASP A 103 -12.50 -18.74 14.14
CA ASP A 103 -13.18 -17.99 13.09
C ASP A 103 -13.75 -16.69 13.65
N LEU A 104 -13.47 -15.57 12.99
CA LEU A 104 -14.17 -14.32 13.20
C LEU A 104 -15.25 -14.21 12.13
N LEU A 105 -16.51 -14.18 12.57
CA LEU A 105 -17.66 -14.03 11.67
C LEU A 105 -17.75 -12.60 11.12
N GLU A 106 -18.73 -12.37 10.25
CA GLU A 106 -18.94 -11.05 9.67
C GLU A 106 -19.14 -9.98 10.75
N ASP A 107 -18.48 -8.83 10.57
CA ASP A 107 -18.46 -7.70 11.50
C ASP A 107 -17.88 -8.00 12.91
N ALA A 108 -17.37 -9.21 13.17
CA ALA A 108 -16.83 -9.57 14.46
C ALA A 108 -15.51 -8.84 14.77
N THR A 109 -15.30 -8.48 16.03
CA THR A 109 -14.06 -7.84 16.50
C THR A 109 -13.41 -8.66 17.60
N LEU A 110 -12.11 -8.93 17.45
CA LEU A 110 -11.25 -9.54 18.46
C LEU A 110 -10.19 -8.53 18.91
N ASN A 111 -10.15 -8.25 20.20
CA ASN A 111 -9.15 -7.40 20.84
C ASN A 111 -8.23 -8.25 21.73
N VAL A 112 -6.95 -8.31 21.37
CA VAL A 112 -5.88 -8.93 22.14
C VAL A 112 -5.00 -7.82 22.72
N VAL A 113 -4.95 -7.68 24.04
CA VAL A 113 -4.26 -6.55 24.69
C VAL A 113 -2.75 -6.59 24.44
N THR A 114 -2.16 -7.77 24.40
CA THR A 114 -0.71 -7.95 24.21
C THR A 114 -0.43 -8.77 22.95
N ASN A 115 -0.05 -10.04 23.10
CA ASN A 115 0.41 -10.89 22.02
C ASN A 115 -0.67 -11.85 21.56
N MET A 116 -0.70 -12.08 20.24
CA MET A 116 -1.44 -13.18 19.64
C MET A 116 -0.44 -14.13 18.98
N ILE A 117 -0.52 -15.41 19.32
CA ILE A 117 0.40 -16.45 18.85
C ILE A 117 -0.42 -17.59 18.23
N ILE A 118 -0.05 -17.99 17.02
CA ILE A 118 -0.75 -19.01 16.24
C ILE A 118 0.27 -20.07 15.85
N GLY A 119 0.13 -21.31 16.32
CA GLY A 119 1.05 -22.40 15.99
C GLY A 119 2.41 -22.27 16.69
N GLN A 120 2.45 -22.32 18.02
CA GLN A 120 3.64 -21.94 18.80
C GLN A 120 4.75 -23.00 18.84
N TYR A 121 4.43 -24.30 18.89
CA TYR A 121 5.42 -25.37 19.11
C TYR A 121 5.47 -26.37 17.96
N LEU A 122 6.52 -27.18 17.92
CA LEU A 122 6.66 -28.27 16.96
C LEU A 122 5.39 -29.11 16.90
N GLU A 123 4.97 -29.46 15.68
CA GLU A 123 3.74 -30.20 15.35
C GLU A 123 2.43 -29.45 15.60
N SER A 124 2.42 -28.27 16.22
CA SER A 124 1.19 -27.48 16.32
C SER A 124 0.75 -26.95 14.95
N ASP A 125 -0.54 -27.11 14.65
CA ASP A 125 -1.20 -26.54 13.47
C ASP A 125 -2.43 -25.74 13.90
N ALA A 126 -2.43 -24.44 13.60
CA ALA A 126 -3.51 -23.53 13.96
C ALA A 126 -3.90 -22.63 12.80
N ILE A 127 -5.21 -22.44 12.65
CA ILE A 127 -5.81 -21.62 11.61
C ILE A 127 -6.64 -20.53 12.28
N VAL A 128 -6.50 -19.31 11.78
CA VAL A 128 -7.40 -18.21 12.09
C VAL A 128 -8.02 -17.72 10.79
N TYR A 129 -9.34 -17.73 10.73
CA TYR A 129 -10.09 -17.18 9.61
C TYR A 129 -10.81 -15.91 10.03
N ALA A 130 -10.71 -14.85 9.22
CA ALA A 130 -11.38 -13.58 9.48
C ALA A 130 -12.27 -13.23 8.28
N SER A 131 -13.58 -13.23 8.50
CA SER A 131 -14.58 -12.95 7.47
C SER A 131 -14.73 -11.45 7.17
N HIS A 132 -15.65 -11.11 6.27
CA HIS A 132 -15.93 -9.76 5.83
C HIS A 132 -16.17 -8.81 7.02
N ASN A 133 -15.65 -7.58 6.90
CA ASN A 133 -15.68 -6.52 7.90
C ASN A 133 -15.08 -6.85 9.27
N SER A 134 -14.58 -8.08 9.49
CA SER A 134 -14.03 -8.46 10.78
C SER A 134 -12.69 -7.77 11.06
N GLN A 135 -12.38 -7.63 12.35
CA GLN A 135 -11.20 -6.91 12.80
C GLN A 135 -10.48 -7.66 13.92
N ILE A 136 -9.18 -7.88 13.72
CA ILE A 136 -8.27 -8.40 14.75
C ILE A 136 -7.36 -7.25 15.20
N ASN A 137 -7.49 -6.82 16.44
CA ASN A 137 -6.66 -5.80 17.07
C ASN A 137 -5.70 -6.44 18.06
N ILE A 138 -4.40 -6.23 17.88
CA ILE A 138 -3.34 -6.82 18.71
C ILE A 138 -2.50 -5.68 19.25
N GLY A 139 -2.47 -5.54 20.57
CA GLY A 139 -1.79 -4.43 21.23
C GLY A 139 -0.27 -4.50 21.13
N ASP A 140 0.33 -5.69 20.98
CA ASP A 140 1.77 -5.87 20.80
C ASP A 140 2.08 -6.63 19.49
N THR A 141 2.47 -7.90 19.58
CA THR A 141 3.02 -8.66 18.45
C THR A 141 2.06 -9.75 18.00
N LEU A 142 1.83 -9.82 16.69
CA LEU A 142 1.25 -10.99 16.03
C LEU A 142 2.37 -11.98 15.67
N THR A 143 2.29 -13.22 16.15
CA THR A 143 3.25 -14.28 15.83
C THR A 143 2.53 -15.42 15.11
N ILE A 144 2.86 -15.65 13.83
CA ILE A 144 2.33 -16.71 12.97
C ILE A 144 3.41 -17.78 12.81
N GLY A 145 3.22 -18.90 13.49
CA GLY A 145 4.26 -19.88 13.72
C GLY A 145 5.27 -19.41 14.74
N GLY A 146 5.82 -20.35 15.51
CA GLY A 146 6.81 -20.05 16.53
C GLY A 146 7.68 -21.23 16.90
N GLY A 147 8.72 -20.94 17.67
CA GLY A 147 9.56 -21.95 18.33
C GLY A 147 10.31 -22.88 17.37
N VAL A 148 10.29 -24.17 17.68
CA VAL A 148 11.07 -25.23 17.03
C VAL A 148 10.32 -25.98 15.91
N GLY A 149 9.26 -25.39 15.35
CA GLY A 149 8.61 -25.95 14.14
C GLY A 149 7.07 -25.95 14.15
N GLY A 150 6.42 -25.00 14.82
CA GLY A 150 4.96 -24.85 14.71
C GLY A 150 4.52 -24.22 13.38
N SER A 151 3.30 -24.53 12.97
CA SER A 151 2.65 -24.04 11.75
C SER A 151 1.43 -23.22 12.10
N GLY A 152 1.26 -22.08 11.44
CA GLY A 152 0.17 -21.16 11.71
C GLY A 152 -0.28 -20.47 10.43
N VAL A 153 -1.58 -20.41 10.21
CA VAL A 153 -2.15 -19.75 9.04
C VAL A 153 -3.19 -18.74 9.48
N ILE A 154 -3.13 -17.53 8.94
CA ILE A 154 -4.23 -16.57 9.02
C ILE A 154 -4.78 -16.32 7.62
N ILE A 155 -6.10 -16.32 7.50
CA ILE A 155 -6.81 -16.03 6.25
C ILE A 155 -7.70 -14.81 6.49
N LEU A 156 -7.50 -13.76 5.71
CA LEU A 156 -8.33 -12.56 5.69
C LEU A 156 -9.20 -12.56 4.43
N SER A 157 -10.53 -12.58 4.59
CA SER A 157 -11.49 -12.58 3.47
C SER A 157 -12.20 -11.23 3.35
N GLY A 158 -12.50 -10.83 2.11
CA GLY A 158 -13.13 -9.55 1.82
C GLY A 158 -12.28 -8.38 2.33
N ASN A 159 -12.90 -7.48 3.09
CA ASN A 159 -12.24 -6.32 3.68
C ASN A 159 -11.82 -6.51 5.15
N ALA A 160 -11.66 -7.76 5.61
CA ALA A 160 -11.13 -8.08 6.92
C ALA A 160 -9.77 -7.39 7.17
N GLN A 161 -9.50 -7.06 8.44
CA GLN A 161 -8.29 -6.33 8.78
C GLN A 161 -7.60 -6.82 10.06
N ILE A 162 -6.27 -6.80 10.01
CA ILE A 162 -5.41 -6.96 11.18
C ILE A 162 -4.76 -5.62 11.50
N ILE A 163 -4.81 -5.23 12.77
CA ILE A 163 -4.07 -4.10 13.32
C ILE A 163 -3.17 -4.64 14.44
N ALA A 164 -1.86 -4.52 14.29
CA ALA A 164 -0.88 -4.93 15.30
C ALA A 164 0.19 -3.86 15.48
N ASN A 165 1.03 -3.96 16.52
CA ASN A 165 2.22 -3.11 16.64
C ASN A 165 3.43 -3.73 15.92
N ASP A 166 3.54 -5.07 15.93
CA ASP A 166 4.53 -5.82 15.17
C ASP A 166 3.98 -7.16 14.66
N ILE A 167 4.67 -7.78 13.70
CA ILE A 167 4.36 -9.12 13.17
C ILE A 167 5.62 -9.96 13.02
N THR A 168 5.54 -11.25 13.32
CA THR A 168 6.56 -12.25 13.03
C THR A 168 5.90 -13.45 12.37
N ILE A 169 6.45 -13.93 11.27
CA ILE A 169 5.99 -15.14 10.57
C ILE A 169 7.19 -16.07 10.46
N CYS A 170 7.02 -17.33 10.83
CA CYS A 170 8.10 -18.31 10.74
C CYS A 170 8.49 -18.59 9.27
N GLU A 171 9.75 -18.91 8.99
CA GLU A 171 10.23 -19.15 7.61
C GLU A 171 9.93 -20.58 7.09
N ASN A 172 9.20 -21.39 7.86
CA ASN A 172 8.82 -22.75 7.43
C ASN A 172 7.56 -22.69 6.55
N ASN A 173 7.38 -23.70 5.68
CA ASN A 173 6.28 -23.75 4.70
C ASN A 173 4.86 -23.70 5.31
N GLY A 174 4.70 -24.03 6.60
CA GLY A 174 3.42 -24.02 7.30
C GLY A 174 3.00 -22.67 7.91
N CYS A 175 3.75 -21.59 7.69
CA CYS A 175 3.50 -20.29 8.31
C CYS A 175 3.12 -19.23 7.27
N LYS A 176 1.85 -18.80 7.24
CA LYS A 176 1.37 -17.85 6.23
C LYS A 176 0.31 -16.87 6.73
N LEU A 177 0.36 -15.65 6.19
CA LEU A 177 -0.76 -14.72 6.17
C LEU A 177 -1.31 -14.65 4.73
N ILE A 178 -2.56 -15.08 4.56
CA ILE A 178 -3.26 -15.10 3.28
C ILE A 178 -4.26 -13.94 3.27
N MET A 179 -4.15 -13.08 2.27
CA MET A 179 -4.92 -11.84 2.15
C MET A 179 -5.81 -11.85 0.91
N ASP A 180 -7.10 -11.56 1.07
CA ASP A 180 -8.00 -11.26 -0.06
C ASP A 180 -7.81 -9.81 -0.55
N ASP A 181 -8.32 -9.50 -1.75
CA ASP A 181 -8.06 -8.26 -2.49
C ASP A 181 -8.31 -6.98 -1.67
N ASP A 182 -9.38 -6.95 -0.88
CA ASP A 182 -9.81 -5.78 -0.10
C ASP A 182 -9.27 -5.77 1.35
N SER A 183 -8.57 -6.83 1.75
CA SER A 183 -8.09 -7.04 3.11
C SER A 183 -6.88 -6.18 3.44
N LYS A 184 -6.63 -5.97 4.73
CA LYS A 184 -5.60 -5.01 5.19
C LYS A 184 -4.81 -5.54 6.37
N LEU A 185 -3.50 -5.36 6.32
CA LEU A 185 -2.61 -5.47 7.48
C LEU A 185 -2.07 -4.08 7.81
N THR A 186 -2.31 -3.61 9.03
CA THR A 186 -1.78 -2.34 9.54
C THR A 186 -0.87 -2.59 10.72
N LEU A 187 0.39 -2.16 10.61
CA LEU A 187 1.34 -2.17 11.70
C LEU A 187 1.52 -0.74 12.22
N ASN A 188 1.19 -0.50 13.48
CA ASN A 188 1.35 0.82 14.08
C ASN A 188 2.83 1.20 14.29
N GLY A 189 3.69 0.19 14.44
CA GLY A 189 5.11 0.36 14.73
C GLY A 189 5.35 0.91 16.15
N ASN A 190 6.53 0.61 16.71
CA ASN A 190 7.07 1.41 17.80
C ASN A 190 7.84 2.56 17.14
N GLY A 191 7.50 3.82 17.47
CA GLY A 191 7.82 5.04 16.71
C GLY A 191 9.28 5.34 16.31
N ASN A 192 10.23 4.44 16.58
CA ASN A 192 11.63 4.53 16.14
C ASN A 192 11.98 3.58 14.96
N ASP A 193 11.14 2.61 14.59
CA ASP A 193 11.49 1.53 13.64
C ASP A 193 10.66 1.49 12.34
N ASN A 194 9.97 2.58 11.98
CA ASN A 194 8.95 2.48 10.93
C ASN A 194 9.50 2.23 9.50
N ASN A 195 10.69 2.74 9.15
CA ASN A 195 11.33 2.38 7.88
C ASN A 195 11.73 0.90 7.86
N ASN A 196 12.15 0.37 9.01
CA ASN A 196 12.44 -1.06 9.20
C ASN A 196 11.18 -1.90 9.01
N MET A 197 10.01 -1.40 9.43
CA MET A 197 8.74 -2.12 9.29
C MET A 197 8.30 -2.30 7.83
N LYS A 198 8.45 -1.26 7.00
CA LYS A 198 8.19 -1.37 5.56
C LYS A 198 9.09 -2.40 4.90
N ASP A 199 10.39 -2.36 5.20
CA ASP A 199 11.36 -3.29 4.63
C ASP A 199 11.12 -4.73 5.11
N LYS A 200 10.77 -4.90 6.40
CA LYS A 200 10.36 -6.17 7.00
C LYS A 200 9.15 -6.77 6.28
N LEU A 201 8.09 -5.99 6.05
CA LEU A 201 6.89 -6.44 5.34
C LEU A 201 7.19 -6.79 3.87
N ASN A 202 7.96 -5.96 3.17
CA ASN A 202 8.39 -6.26 1.79
C ASN A 202 9.19 -7.57 1.73
N LYS A 203 10.08 -7.82 2.71
CA LYS A 203 10.83 -9.07 2.79
C LYS A 203 9.90 -10.27 3.00
N MET A 204 8.93 -10.18 3.91
CA MET A 204 7.95 -11.25 4.14
C MET A 204 7.11 -11.56 2.89
N ILE A 205 6.70 -10.53 2.15
CA ILE A 205 6.01 -10.69 0.86
C ILE A 205 6.92 -11.40 -0.16
N GLN A 206 8.18 -10.95 -0.30
CA GLN A 206 9.14 -11.56 -1.22
C GLN A 206 9.49 -13.01 -0.87
N GLN A 207 9.44 -13.36 0.42
CA GLN A 207 9.64 -14.73 0.92
C GLN A 207 8.40 -15.62 0.79
N GLY A 208 7.25 -15.08 0.35
CA GLY A 208 6.00 -15.84 0.24
C GLY A 208 5.34 -16.15 1.59
N LEU A 209 5.67 -15.39 2.64
CA LEU A 209 5.06 -15.51 3.98
C LEU A 209 3.75 -14.72 4.06
N ILE A 210 3.63 -13.64 3.27
CA ILE A 210 2.39 -12.91 3.03
C ILE A 210 2.02 -13.10 1.57
N VAL A 211 0.88 -13.72 1.32
CA VAL A 211 0.41 -14.08 -0.02
C VAL A 211 -1.03 -13.63 -0.22
N PHE A 212 -1.45 -13.44 -1.47
CA PHE A 212 -2.84 -13.16 -1.77
C PHE A 212 -3.61 -14.47 -1.99
N SER A 213 -4.90 -14.49 -1.67
CA SER A 213 -5.77 -15.64 -1.93
C SER A 213 -5.97 -15.79 -3.44
N SER A 214 -5.48 -16.88 -4.03
CA SER A 214 -5.59 -17.15 -5.47
C SER A 214 -6.98 -17.65 -5.90
N SER A 215 -7.92 -17.80 -4.96
CA SER A 215 -9.27 -18.35 -5.16
C SER A 215 -10.12 -17.58 -6.17
N SER A 216 -9.78 -16.33 -6.49
CA SER A 216 -10.41 -15.53 -7.55
C SER A 216 -9.77 -15.68 -8.93
N SER A 217 -8.58 -16.30 -9.03
CA SER A 217 -7.77 -16.34 -10.27
C SER A 217 -7.87 -17.65 -11.07
N PHE A 218 -8.45 -18.73 -10.53
CA PHE A 218 -8.38 -20.05 -11.18
C PHE A 218 -9.40 -20.29 -12.30
N MET A 219 -10.35 -19.38 -12.54
CA MET A 219 -11.47 -19.66 -13.48
C MET A 219 -11.64 -18.73 -14.67
N LEU A 220 -10.78 -17.73 -14.87
CA LEU A 220 -10.85 -16.88 -16.06
C LEU A 220 -9.45 -16.59 -16.61
N GLU A 221 -8.95 -17.49 -17.45
CA GLU A 221 -8.04 -17.10 -18.53
C GLU A 221 -8.72 -15.94 -19.30
N GLN A 222 -8.09 -14.75 -19.30
CA GLN A 222 -8.37 -13.58 -20.16
C GLN A 222 -8.79 -12.26 -19.48
N GLN A 223 -8.38 -11.98 -18.25
CA GLN A 223 -8.13 -10.58 -17.89
C GLN A 223 -6.95 -10.46 -16.95
N ASP A 224 -5.83 -9.97 -17.49
CA ASP A 224 -4.53 -9.76 -16.86
C ASP A 224 -4.56 -8.67 -15.77
N ASN A 225 -5.52 -8.70 -14.84
CA ASN A 225 -5.50 -7.80 -13.69
C ASN A 225 -4.36 -8.23 -12.78
N LYS A 226 -3.15 -7.76 -13.08
CA LYS A 226 -1.96 -8.03 -12.29
C LYS A 226 -2.17 -7.38 -10.93
N LYS A 227 -2.33 -8.19 -9.88
CA LYS A 227 -2.39 -7.74 -8.49
C LYS A 227 -0.98 -7.58 -7.94
N GLU A 228 -0.74 -6.52 -7.18
CA GLU A 228 0.51 -6.33 -6.44
C GLU A 228 0.23 -5.87 -5.00
N PHE A 229 1.10 -6.26 -4.08
CA PHE A 229 1.09 -5.72 -2.73
C PHE A 229 1.62 -4.28 -2.74
N GLN A 230 0.84 -3.37 -2.19
CA GLN A 230 1.25 -2.00 -1.90
C GLN A 230 1.54 -1.86 -0.40
N VAL A 231 2.82 -1.68 -0.06
CA VAL A 231 3.25 -1.36 1.31
C VAL A 231 3.45 0.15 1.43
N THR A 232 2.52 0.79 2.15
CA THR A 232 2.51 2.25 2.36
C THR A 232 2.93 2.59 3.78
N TYR A 233 3.64 3.71 3.94
CA TYR A 233 3.98 4.28 5.24
C TYR A 233 3.34 5.66 5.35
N ASP A 234 2.56 5.88 6.40
CA ASP A 234 1.92 7.17 6.68
C ASP A 234 2.60 7.85 7.87
N ALA A 235 3.55 8.73 7.57
CA ALA A 235 4.24 9.56 8.56
C ALA A 235 3.29 10.54 9.29
N SER A 236 2.15 10.87 8.70
CA SER A 236 1.19 11.84 9.26
C SER A 236 0.19 11.20 10.22
N ASN A 237 -0.02 9.89 10.13
CA ASN A 237 -0.96 9.12 10.93
C ASN A 237 -0.22 8.14 11.84
N SER A 238 0.41 8.69 12.89
CA SER A 238 1.12 7.95 13.94
C SER A 238 2.26 7.00 13.49
N GLY A 239 2.72 7.09 12.24
CA GLY A 239 3.79 6.23 11.74
C GLY A 239 3.32 4.82 11.34
N LYS A 240 2.06 4.68 10.93
CA LYS A 240 1.50 3.39 10.52
C LYS A 240 2.08 2.91 9.19
N THR A 241 2.39 1.62 9.11
CA THR A 241 2.70 0.93 7.85
C THR A 241 1.54 0.03 7.48
N THR A 242 1.02 0.14 6.26
CA THR A 242 -0.15 -0.63 5.81
C THR A 242 0.18 -1.43 4.56
N VAL A 243 -0.19 -2.70 4.55
CA VAL A 243 -0.19 -3.59 3.39
C VAL A 243 -1.61 -3.69 2.84
N LYS A 244 -1.75 -3.48 1.53
CA LYS A 244 -2.99 -3.69 0.77
C LYS A 244 -2.64 -4.34 -0.56
N ILE A 245 -3.64 -4.91 -1.24
CA ILE A 245 -3.50 -5.38 -2.62
C ILE A 245 -4.09 -4.33 -3.55
N ILE A 246 -3.43 -4.08 -4.68
CA ILE A 246 -3.87 -3.11 -5.71
C ILE A 246 -3.85 -3.73 -7.09
N ASP A 247 -4.75 -3.28 -7.96
CA ASP A 247 -4.72 -3.56 -9.39
C ASP A 247 -3.63 -2.73 -10.09
N VAL A 248 -2.66 -3.40 -10.72
CA VAL A 248 -1.53 -2.76 -11.42
C VAL A 248 -1.94 -2.20 -12.79
N ASP A 249 -3.06 -2.67 -13.35
CA ASP A 249 -3.60 -2.20 -14.64
C ASP A 249 -4.00 -0.72 -14.65
N VAL A 250 -4.03 -0.08 -13.49
CA VAL A 250 -4.39 1.33 -13.32
C VAL A 250 -3.18 2.26 -13.30
N LEU A 251 -1.94 1.76 -13.14
CA LEU A 251 -0.77 2.62 -12.93
C LEU A 251 0.13 2.83 -14.15
N PHE A 252 -0.04 2.08 -15.24
CA PHE A 252 0.83 2.18 -16.43
C PHE A 252 0.19 2.82 -17.67
N ASN A 253 -1.06 3.28 -17.60
CA ASN A 253 -1.70 3.97 -18.73
C ASN A 253 -1.61 5.51 -18.68
N ASP A 254 -0.97 6.09 -17.66
CA ASP A 254 -0.78 7.55 -17.56
C ASP A 254 0.68 8.01 -17.82
N VAL A 255 1.53 7.10 -18.32
CA VAL A 255 2.85 7.44 -18.87
C VAL A 255 2.81 7.26 -20.38
N GLY A 256 2.46 8.32 -21.10
CA GLY A 256 2.99 8.55 -22.44
C GLY A 256 2.16 8.10 -23.64
N LYS A 257 0.82 8.14 -23.58
CA LYS A 257 0.11 8.61 -24.77
C LYS A 257 0.07 10.13 -24.70
N GLU A 258 0.92 10.75 -25.50
CA GLU A 258 0.82 12.15 -25.88
C GLU A 258 -0.60 12.35 -26.44
N GLU A 259 -1.54 12.75 -25.57
CA GLU A 259 -2.91 13.00 -25.96
C GLU A 259 -2.87 14.24 -26.85
N GLU A 260 -2.91 14.02 -28.17
CA GLU A 260 -2.93 15.09 -29.15
C GLU A 260 -4.03 16.07 -28.75
N CYS A 261 -3.63 17.28 -28.37
CA CYS A 261 -4.56 18.31 -27.93
C CYS A 261 -5.51 18.69 -29.06
N LYS A 262 -6.69 18.08 -29.03
CA LYS A 262 -7.73 18.20 -30.03
C LYS A 262 -8.98 18.76 -29.38
N ASP A 263 -9.56 19.76 -30.03
CA ASP A 263 -10.87 20.25 -29.64
C ASP A 263 -11.94 19.18 -29.89
N LEU A 264 -12.71 18.86 -28.86
CA LEU A 264 -13.88 18.00 -28.99
C LEU A 264 -14.98 18.72 -29.78
N LYS A 265 -15.91 17.94 -30.34
CA LYS A 265 -17.09 18.49 -31.06
C LYS A 265 -18.05 19.18 -30.09
N LEU A 266 -17.78 20.45 -29.80
CA LEU A 266 -18.64 21.29 -28.97
C LEU A 266 -19.80 21.90 -29.78
N LYS A 267 -21.03 21.75 -29.27
CA LYS A 267 -22.22 22.52 -29.70
C LYS A 267 -22.75 23.34 -28.52
N TYR A 268 -22.11 24.47 -28.23
CA TYR A 268 -22.47 25.28 -27.07
C TYR A 268 -23.93 25.74 -27.15
N GLN A 269 -24.74 25.40 -26.14
CA GLN A 269 -26.19 25.62 -26.11
C GLN A 269 -26.94 25.07 -27.34
N GLY A 270 -26.53 23.89 -27.84
CA GLY A 270 -27.21 23.18 -28.94
C GLY A 270 -27.02 23.78 -30.33
N LYS A 271 -26.30 24.91 -30.47
CA LYS A 271 -26.13 25.58 -31.77
C LYS A 271 -24.87 25.10 -32.50
N LYS A 272 -25.03 24.47 -33.67
CA LYS A 272 -23.92 23.92 -34.50
C LYS A 272 -22.81 24.94 -34.83
N LYS A 273 -23.12 26.23 -34.96
CA LYS A 273 -22.14 27.30 -35.25
C LYS A 273 -21.33 27.77 -34.03
N LYS A 274 -21.63 27.28 -32.82
CA LYS A 274 -20.94 27.65 -31.58
C LYS A 274 -19.97 26.54 -31.13
N ASN A 275 -18.95 26.30 -31.96
CA ASN A 275 -17.87 25.35 -31.70
C ASN A 275 -16.68 25.99 -30.95
N CYS A 276 -15.61 25.24 -30.72
CA CYS A 276 -14.43 25.71 -30.00
C CYS A 276 -13.77 26.95 -30.62
N LYS A 277 -13.69 27.03 -31.96
CA LYS A 277 -13.24 28.25 -32.65
C LYS A 277 -14.10 29.47 -32.31
N TRP A 278 -15.42 29.29 -32.25
CA TRP A 278 -16.33 30.37 -31.86
C TRP A 278 -16.17 30.78 -30.40
N ILE A 279 -15.99 29.81 -29.49
CA ILE A 279 -15.72 30.05 -28.06
C ILE A 279 -14.46 30.89 -27.88
N ALA A 280 -13.35 30.49 -28.50
CA ALA A 280 -12.08 31.22 -28.44
C ALA A 280 -12.23 32.64 -28.99
N LYS A 281 -12.86 32.80 -30.16
CA LYS A 281 -13.11 34.11 -30.77
C LYS A 281 -14.00 35.03 -29.91
N LYS A 282 -14.86 34.46 -29.07
CA LYS A 282 -15.74 35.20 -28.15
C LYS A 282 -15.22 35.27 -26.71
N ASN A 283 -13.98 34.83 -26.47
CA ASN A 283 -13.31 34.83 -25.18
C ASN A 283 -14.12 34.14 -24.07
N LYS A 284 -14.70 32.98 -24.39
CA LYS A 284 -15.54 32.18 -23.47
C LYS A 284 -14.84 30.93 -22.91
N CYS A 285 -13.51 30.87 -23.03
CA CYS A 285 -12.72 29.72 -22.58
C CYS A 285 -12.79 29.49 -21.07
N ASN A 286 -13.04 30.54 -20.28
CA ASN A 286 -13.17 30.49 -18.82
C ASN A 286 -14.58 30.08 -18.33
N LYS A 287 -15.44 29.56 -19.20
CA LYS A 287 -16.79 29.12 -18.83
C LYS A 287 -16.87 27.60 -18.77
N ASP A 288 -17.91 27.11 -18.12
CA ASP A 288 -18.26 25.70 -18.09
C ASP A 288 -19.40 25.39 -19.06
N PHE A 289 -19.41 24.14 -19.54
CA PHE A 289 -20.47 23.59 -20.37
C PHE A 289 -20.75 22.15 -19.95
N ASN A 290 -22.00 21.86 -19.58
CA ASN A 290 -22.44 20.58 -19.02
C ASN A 290 -21.56 20.12 -17.84
N GLY A 291 -21.28 21.04 -16.89
CA GLY A 291 -20.49 20.75 -15.69
C GLY A 291 -18.97 20.66 -15.90
N ASN A 292 -18.48 20.74 -17.14
CA ASN A 292 -17.05 20.61 -17.46
C ASN A 292 -16.47 21.93 -18.00
N SER A 293 -15.21 22.21 -17.66
CA SER A 293 -14.46 23.39 -18.14
C SER A 293 -14.32 23.38 -19.66
N ILE A 294 -14.75 24.46 -20.32
CA ILE A 294 -14.64 24.55 -21.77
C ILE A 294 -13.18 24.56 -22.22
N ALA A 295 -12.29 25.25 -21.49
CA ALA A 295 -10.89 25.30 -21.87
C ALA A 295 -10.13 24.00 -21.61
N ASN A 296 -10.43 23.26 -20.54
CA ASN A 296 -9.64 22.09 -20.17
C ASN A 296 -10.20 20.77 -20.70
N TYR A 297 -11.48 20.73 -21.05
CA TYR A 297 -12.13 19.48 -21.47
C TYR A 297 -12.58 19.55 -22.93
N TRP A 298 -13.31 20.60 -23.31
CA TRP A 298 -13.95 20.66 -24.62
C TRP A 298 -13.07 21.25 -25.72
N CYS A 299 -12.30 22.29 -25.41
CA CYS A 299 -11.66 23.18 -26.37
C CYS A 299 -10.20 23.47 -26.02
N GLN A 300 -9.44 22.43 -25.65
CA GLN A 300 -8.06 22.52 -25.19
C GLN A 300 -7.13 23.24 -26.18
N SER A 301 -7.29 22.97 -27.47
CA SER A 301 -6.47 23.54 -28.53
C SER A 301 -6.89 24.99 -28.82
N SER A 302 -8.18 25.24 -29.05
CA SER A 302 -8.72 26.58 -29.33
C SER A 302 -8.55 27.57 -28.17
N CYS A 303 -8.55 27.10 -26.93
CA CYS A 303 -8.38 27.93 -25.74
C CYS A 303 -6.94 28.03 -25.25
N SER A 304 -5.98 27.44 -25.99
CA SER A 304 -4.55 27.54 -25.73
C SER A 304 -4.14 27.10 -24.30
N THR A 305 -4.88 26.17 -23.72
CA THR A 305 -4.55 25.54 -22.44
C THR A 305 -3.59 24.38 -22.60
N CYS A 306 -3.45 23.87 -23.82
CA CYS A 306 -2.44 22.89 -24.15
C CYS A 306 -1.26 23.53 -24.88
N THR A 307 -0.07 23.45 -24.27
CA THR A 307 1.20 23.69 -24.93
C THR A 307 1.72 22.34 -25.42
N ALA A 308 1.33 21.94 -26.63
CA ALA A 308 2.02 20.84 -27.30
C ALA A 308 3.50 21.24 -27.38
N THR A 309 4.36 20.44 -26.75
CA THR A 309 5.81 20.52 -26.91
C THR A 309 6.09 20.36 -28.39
N ARG A 310 6.51 21.46 -29.02
CA ARG A 310 7.00 21.42 -30.39
C ARG A 310 8.36 20.74 -30.34
N ASP A 311 8.42 19.55 -30.90
CA ASP A 311 9.64 18.82 -31.20
C ASP A 311 10.42 19.60 -32.27
N ASP A 312 11.18 20.59 -31.86
CA ASP A 312 12.23 21.22 -32.67
C ASP A 312 13.56 20.62 -32.20
N ASN A 313 13.88 19.45 -32.77
CA ASN A 313 15.18 18.78 -32.63
C ASN A 313 16.32 19.66 -33.16
N GLU A 314 17.12 20.25 -32.28
CA GLU A 314 18.56 20.47 -32.49
C GLU A 314 19.28 20.60 -31.12
N PRO A 315 20.43 19.93 -30.90
CA PRO A 315 20.95 19.70 -29.55
C PRO A 315 21.72 20.92 -29.00
N PRO A 316 21.86 21.00 -27.68
CA PRO A 316 23.21 20.82 -27.18
C PRO A 316 23.28 19.84 -26.02
N THR A 317 24.22 18.91 -26.19
CA THR A 317 25.30 18.60 -25.24
C THR A 317 24.96 18.69 -23.76
N GLY A 318 24.95 17.52 -23.13
CA GLY A 318 24.47 17.32 -21.77
C GLY A 318 25.30 17.95 -20.66
N SER A 319 24.81 17.78 -19.44
CA SER A 319 25.61 17.69 -18.22
C SER A 319 24.73 17.31 -17.05
N ASN A 320 25.15 16.24 -16.38
CA ASN A 320 24.97 15.90 -14.98
C ASN A 320 24.47 17.04 -14.08
N SER A 321 23.41 16.76 -13.33
CA SER A 321 22.98 17.51 -12.16
C SER A 321 23.89 17.21 -10.98
N ASN A 322 25.04 17.90 -10.93
CA ASN A 322 25.56 18.36 -9.66
C ASN A 322 24.95 19.75 -9.44
N GLU A 323 24.19 19.91 -8.36
CA GLU A 323 23.75 21.23 -7.90
C GLU A 323 24.97 22.06 -7.54
N ASP A 324 25.45 22.85 -8.50
CA ASP A 324 26.47 23.88 -8.29
C ASP A 324 25.94 24.91 -7.29
N GLU A 325 26.56 24.90 -6.11
CA GLU A 325 26.43 25.85 -5.00
C GLU A 325 26.76 27.32 -5.35
N ASN A 326 26.89 27.71 -6.62
CA ASN A 326 27.55 28.98 -6.96
C ASN A 326 26.92 29.86 -8.05
N ASN A 327 25.62 29.74 -8.36
CA ASN A 327 24.99 30.69 -9.28
C ASN A 327 23.78 31.41 -8.68
N CYS A 328 24.06 32.32 -7.75
CA CYS A 328 23.09 33.27 -7.23
C CYS A 328 22.89 34.49 -8.15
N LYS A 329 22.72 34.25 -9.46
CA LYS A 329 22.46 35.31 -10.44
C LYS A 329 20.98 35.39 -10.80
N ASP A 330 20.53 36.58 -11.17
CA ASP A 330 19.19 36.78 -11.72
C ASP A 330 18.99 36.04 -13.06
N LEU A 331 17.84 35.40 -13.22
CA LEU A 331 17.45 34.80 -14.49
C LEU A 331 17.03 35.89 -15.49
N LYS A 332 17.49 35.76 -16.74
CA LYS A 332 17.08 36.65 -17.84
C LYS A 332 15.62 36.40 -18.20
N LEU A 333 14.70 37.20 -17.65
CA LEU A 333 13.27 37.09 -17.93
C LEU A 333 12.69 38.39 -18.51
N LYS A 334 11.93 38.27 -19.60
CA LYS A 334 11.14 39.36 -20.17
C LYS A 334 9.72 39.30 -19.61
N TYR A 335 9.26 40.39 -18.98
CA TYR A 335 7.89 40.53 -18.52
C TYR A 335 7.30 41.85 -19.02
N LYS A 336 6.16 41.78 -19.73
CA LYS A 336 5.48 42.94 -20.35
C LYS A 336 6.43 43.82 -21.18
N GLY A 337 7.29 43.21 -21.99
CA GLY A 337 8.21 43.92 -22.89
C GLY A 337 9.42 44.57 -22.22
N LYS A 338 9.66 44.36 -20.91
CA LYS A 338 10.84 44.91 -20.21
C LYS A 338 11.98 43.89 -20.18
N ASN A 339 13.16 44.29 -20.65
CA ASN A 339 14.37 43.45 -20.70
C ASN A 339 15.10 43.31 -19.34
N ASN A 340 14.82 44.18 -18.37
CA ASN A 340 15.45 44.18 -17.03
C ASN A 340 14.41 43.96 -15.92
N TRP A 341 13.72 42.82 -15.96
CA TRP A 341 12.60 42.57 -15.06
C TRP A 341 13.00 42.45 -13.59
N CYS A 342 14.13 41.83 -13.26
CA CYS A 342 14.57 41.67 -11.87
C CYS A 342 14.93 42.99 -11.19
N LYS A 343 15.66 43.89 -11.88
CA LYS A 343 15.89 45.26 -11.42
C LYS A 343 14.57 46.03 -11.23
N TRP A 344 13.61 45.86 -12.14
CA TRP A 344 12.29 46.46 -12.00
C TRP A 344 11.51 45.91 -10.80
N ALA A 345 11.56 44.59 -10.57
CA ALA A 345 10.86 43.91 -9.49
C ALA A 345 11.40 44.35 -8.13
N SER A 346 12.72 44.46 -7.99
CA SER A 346 13.38 45.01 -6.81
C SER A 346 12.94 46.47 -6.55
N LYS A 347 13.07 47.35 -7.56
CA LYS A 347 12.67 48.77 -7.46
C LYS A 347 11.19 49.00 -7.14
N LYS A 348 10.30 48.05 -7.49
CA LYS A 348 8.85 48.13 -7.23
C LYS A 348 8.39 47.25 -6.06
N ASN A 349 9.32 46.75 -5.26
CA ASN A 349 9.08 45.92 -4.09
C ASN A 349 8.17 44.71 -4.40
N LYS A 350 8.48 44.01 -5.49
CA LYS A 350 7.73 42.83 -5.98
C LYS A 350 8.41 41.50 -5.68
N CYS A 351 9.55 41.50 -5.00
CA CYS A 351 10.34 40.30 -4.68
C CYS A 351 9.56 39.21 -3.91
N LYS A 352 8.58 39.59 -3.10
CA LYS A 352 7.71 38.65 -2.36
C LYS A 352 6.56 38.06 -3.19
N LYS A 353 6.36 38.49 -4.43
CA LYS A 353 5.27 37.99 -5.29
C LYS A 353 5.70 36.71 -6.01
N LYS A 354 4.71 35.97 -6.53
CA LYS A 354 4.92 34.82 -7.41
C LYS A 354 4.71 35.20 -8.88
N HIS A 355 5.50 34.61 -9.78
CA HIS A 355 5.32 34.67 -11.22
C HIS A 355 5.38 33.24 -11.78
N LYS A 356 4.35 32.85 -12.54
CA LYS A 356 4.18 31.48 -13.04
C LYS A 356 4.34 30.43 -11.91
N GLY A 357 3.64 30.65 -10.79
CA GLY A 357 3.68 29.76 -9.62
C GLY A 357 4.93 29.83 -8.75
N LYS A 358 6.05 30.37 -9.24
CA LYS A 358 7.34 30.40 -8.52
C LYS A 358 7.65 31.78 -7.92
N SER A 359 8.40 31.82 -6.81
CA SER A 359 8.77 33.06 -6.10
C SER A 359 9.68 33.96 -6.95
N ILE A 360 9.37 35.26 -7.05
CA ILE A 360 10.22 36.23 -7.76
C ILE A 360 11.58 36.34 -7.08
N GLY A 361 11.61 36.51 -5.75
CA GLY A 361 12.86 36.65 -5.00
C GLY A 361 13.71 35.38 -5.01
N ASN A 362 13.11 34.21 -4.78
CA ASN A 362 13.91 33.00 -4.51
C ASN A 362 14.24 32.20 -5.77
N HIS A 363 13.47 32.36 -6.85
CA HIS A 363 13.67 31.57 -8.06
C HIS A 363 14.17 32.40 -9.22
N TRP A 364 13.56 33.56 -9.46
CA TRP A 364 13.82 34.33 -10.68
C TRP A 364 14.85 35.43 -10.52
N CYS A 365 14.87 36.13 -9.38
CA CYS A 365 15.58 37.37 -9.17
C CYS A 365 16.38 37.36 -7.87
N LYS A 366 17.14 36.29 -7.63
CA LYS A 366 17.86 36.04 -6.37
C LYS A 366 18.81 37.18 -6.01
N GLU A 367 19.56 37.68 -6.99
CA GLU A 367 20.55 38.74 -6.83
C GLU A 367 19.88 40.09 -6.60
N SER A 368 18.99 40.51 -7.51
CA SER A 368 18.29 41.80 -7.41
C SER A 368 17.40 41.91 -6.17
N CYS A 369 16.92 40.78 -5.64
CA CYS A 369 16.08 40.72 -4.45
C CYS A 369 16.84 40.37 -3.17
N GLN A 370 18.17 40.39 -3.19
CA GLN A 370 19.03 40.16 -2.01
C GLN A 370 18.71 38.84 -1.29
N GLN A 371 18.40 37.78 -2.04
CA GLN A 371 18.18 36.44 -1.50
C GLN A 371 19.46 35.59 -1.56
N CYS A 372 20.59 36.19 -1.92
CA CYS A 372 21.89 35.54 -1.92
C CYS A 372 22.54 35.65 -0.53
N PRO A 373 23.09 34.54 0.01
CA PRO A 373 23.90 34.62 1.21
C PRO A 373 25.16 35.47 0.96
N PRO A 374 25.68 36.17 1.98
CA PRO A 374 26.94 36.90 1.86
C PRO A 374 28.09 35.93 1.56
N ILE A 375 28.89 36.23 0.53
CA ILE A 375 30.04 35.42 0.13
C ILE A 375 31.09 35.48 1.26
N SER A 376 31.34 34.35 1.95
CA SER A 376 32.44 34.25 2.91
C SER A 376 33.74 33.98 2.18
N ASN A 377 34.64 34.96 2.12
CA ASN A 377 35.99 34.77 1.56
C ASN A 377 36.87 34.00 2.55
N ASN A 378 36.91 32.67 2.47
CA ASN A 378 37.87 31.85 3.22
C ASN A 378 39.09 31.54 2.34
N ASN A 379 40.11 32.39 2.39
CA ASN A 379 41.47 32.04 1.99
C ASN A 379 42.30 31.81 3.26
N THR A 380 42.45 30.55 3.67
CA THR A 380 43.49 30.14 4.61
C THR A 380 44.33 29.05 3.97
N VAL A 381 45.55 29.43 3.62
CA VAL A 381 46.63 28.55 3.15
C VAL A 381 47.17 27.80 4.36
N THR A 382 47.32 26.48 4.25
CA THR A 382 48.18 25.71 5.15
C THR A 382 49.21 24.99 4.28
N THR A 383 50.47 25.40 4.45
CA THR A 383 51.66 24.85 3.82
C THR A 383 51.98 23.47 4.41
N ILE A 384 52.60 22.62 3.58
CA ILE A 384 52.98 21.22 3.81
C ILE A 384 53.83 21.05 5.07
#